data_AF-A0A0L0VVR2-F1
#
_entry.id   AF-A0A0L0VVR2-F1
#
_cell.length_a   1.000
_cell.length_b   1.000
_cell.length_c   1.000
_cell.angle_alpha   90.00
_cell.angle_beta   90.00
_cell.angle_gamma   90.00
#
_symmetry.space_group_name_H-M   'P 1'
#
loop_
_entity.id
_entity.type
_entity.pdbx_description
1 polymer ?
#
loop_
_entity_poly.entity_id
_entity_poly.type
_entity_poly.pdbx_seq_one_letter_code
_entity_poly.pdbx_strand_id
1 'polypeptide(L)'
;MRQLDQDCTIADGADFFLDYISSDLVGMIATRHLHIADQAVEGTLDRSCLRLAELHSDAVDYPKTGVPVNIRSLPSPPAKMKPDYMCQEYDSSTKGEDYYESARVLGRLFREIPASKIDVFVNGTRLDDDIVELDRYNRSLHSFGNHFSSRLDPKQILTKLITNQIQLKFPTNHKLILRKDDDLRTQFEVLLGWFAIELMKISKLNNLSSSSLGSESNGKNHLSESEAFMGVILMSSDKFSKRTALSRLIEETKHLYGLIRSSIISNDDDDDDDDDDDQQKVKSNEVDELDEQQFNSLDELILHRAFQAWSLATHSQSNLFGTHSFGFICLDIILSLILD
;
A
#
# COMPACT_ATOMS: atom_id res chain seq x y z
N MET A 1 -13.76 -29.37 23.09
CA MET A 1 -12.37 -29.57 22.62
C MET A 1 -12.22 -31.04 22.26
N ARG A 2 -11.65 -31.36 21.08
CA ARG A 2 -11.38 -32.72 20.61
C ARG A 2 -10.34 -33.35 21.53
N GLN A 3 -10.65 -34.53 22.03
CA GLN A 3 -9.74 -35.33 22.86
C GLN A 3 -9.21 -36.49 22.02
N LEU A 4 -7.95 -36.85 22.22
CA LEU A 4 -7.34 -38.05 21.66
C LEU A 4 -7.27 -39.10 22.76
N ASP A 5 -7.50 -40.36 22.39
CA ASP A 5 -7.40 -41.50 23.31
C ASP A 5 -5.93 -41.92 23.56
N GLN A 6 -4.99 -41.28 22.86
CA GLN A 6 -3.55 -41.54 22.90
C GLN A 6 -2.74 -40.24 23.08
N ASP A 7 -1.46 -40.37 23.42
CA ASP A 7 -0.54 -39.23 23.49
C ASP A 7 -0.40 -38.56 22.12
N CYS A 8 -0.42 -37.22 22.12
CA CYS A 8 -0.36 -36.42 20.90
C CYS A 8 0.99 -36.60 20.19
N THR A 9 0.94 -36.94 18.90
CA THR A 9 2.11 -37.10 18.03
C THR A 9 2.16 -36.02 16.95
N ILE A 10 3.31 -35.87 16.28
CA ILE A 10 3.44 -34.96 15.12
C ILE A 10 2.47 -35.35 13.99
N ALA A 11 2.18 -36.66 13.82
CA ALA A 11 1.25 -37.14 12.82
C ALA A 11 -0.18 -36.63 13.09
N ASP A 12 -0.63 -36.63 14.35
CA ASP A 12 -1.94 -36.09 14.73
C ASP A 12 -2.04 -34.59 14.40
N GLY A 13 -0.94 -33.85 14.55
CA GLY A 13 -0.85 -32.44 14.17
C GLY A 13 -0.93 -32.23 12.64
N ALA A 14 -0.28 -33.10 11.85
CA ALA A 14 -0.35 -33.05 10.40
C ALA A 14 -1.75 -33.41 9.87
N ASP A 15 -2.40 -34.43 10.44
CA ASP A 15 -3.77 -34.81 10.11
C ASP A 15 -4.75 -33.69 10.46
N PHE A 16 -4.58 -33.07 11.64
CA PHE A 16 -5.38 -31.90 12.02
C PHE A 16 -5.19 -30.73 11.05
N PHE A 17 -3.97 -30.48 10.57
CA PHE A 17 -3.72 -29.43 9.60
C PHE A 17 -4.47 -29.65 8.27
N LEU A 18 -4.54 -30.90 7.81
CA LEU A 18 -5.34 -31.27 6.63
C LEU A 18 -6.85 -31.11 6.88
N ASP A 19 -7.33 -31.54 8.06
CA ASP A 19 -8.71 -31.33 8.50
C ASP A 19 -9.04 -29.83 8.61
N TYR A 20 -8.07 -29.01 9.02
CA TYR A 20 -8.22 -27.57 9.15
C TYR A 20 -8.41 -26.89 7.79
N ILE A 21 -7.51 -27.16 6.84
CA ILE A 21 -7.59 -26.58 5.49
C ILE A 21 -8.91 -26.95 4.81
N SER A 22 -9.39 -28.18 5.00
CA SER A 22 -10.63 -28.65 4.37
C SER A 22 -11.92 -28.12 5.02
N SER A 23 -11.85 -27.63 6.26
CA SER A 23 -13.01 -27.22 7.06
C SER A 23 -13.02 -25.72 7.44
N ASP A 24 -12.23 -24.88 6.77
CA ASP A 24 -12.29 -23.42 6.95
C ASP A 24 -13.59 -22.85 6.37
N LEU A 25 -14.60 -22.68 7.25
CA LEU A 25 -15.92 -22.16 6.91
C LEU A 25 -16.14 -20.71 7.34
N VAL A 26 -15.15 -20.05 7.95
CA VAL A 26 -15.31 -18.71 8.55
C VAL A 26 -15.84 -17.71 7.52
N GLY A 27 -15.18 -17.64 6.37
CA GLY A 27 -15.58 -16.74 5.28
C GLY A 27 -16.97 -17.08 4.70
N MET A 28 -17.33 -18.37 4.62
CA MET A 28 -18.63 -18.80 4.12
C MET A 28 -19.76 -18.40 5.08
N ILE A 29 -19.55 -18.58 6.38
CA ILE A 29 -20.51 -18.22 7.43
C ILE A 29 -20.74 -16.70 7.43
N ALA A 30 -19.68 -15.90 7.40
CA ALA A 30 -19.76 -14.45 7.33
C ALA A 30 -20.54 -13.96 6.09
N THR A 31 -20.24 -14.56 4.92
CA THR A 31 -20.90 -14.22 3.66
C THR A 31 -22.39 -14.57 3.69
N ARG A 32 -22.76 -15.75 4.22
CA ARG A 32 -24.18 -16.13 4.41
C ARG A 32 -24.88 -15.22 5.40
N HIS A 33 -24.22 -14.83 6.49
CA HIS A 33 -24.79 -13.94 7.49
C HIS A 33 -25.15 -12.59 6.87
N LEU A 34 -24.26 -12.00 6.06
CA LEU A 34 -24.54 -10.77 5.31
C LEU A 34 -25.73 -10.91 4.36
N HIS A 35 -25.80 -12.02 3.63
CA HIS A 35 -26.89 -12.29 2.68
C HIS A 35 -28.25 -12.44 3.39
N ILE A 36 -28.30 -13.25 4.46
CA ILE A 36 -29.53 -13.48 5.22
C ILE A 36 -29.98 -12.21 5.93
N ALA A 37 -29.07 -11.49 6.58
CA ALA A 37 -29.39 -10.27 7.32
C ALA A 37 -29.97 -9.17 6.42
N ASP A 38 -29.59 -9.13 5.15
CA ASP A 38 -30.14 -8.15 4.22
C ASP A 38 -31.61 -8.46 3.88
N GLN A 39 -31.91 -9.74 3.62
CA GLN A 39 -33.23 -10.23 3.21
C GLN A 39 -34.23 -10.40 4.36
N ALA A 40 -33.76 -10.78 5.55
CA ALA A 40 -34.62 -11.02 6.69
C ALA A 40 -35.20 -9.72 7.23
N VAL A 41 -36.48 -9.68 7.61
CA VAL A 41 -37.13 -8.47 8.14
C VAL A 41 -36.43 -7.96 9.39
N GLU A 42 -36.13 -8.88 10.32
CA GLU A 42 -35.44 -8.61 11.59
C GLU A 42 -33.93 -8.34 11.41
N GLY A 43 -33.42 -8.44 10.18
CA GLY A 43 -32.03 -8.20 9.87
C GLY A 43 -31.10 -9.17 10.59
N THR A 44 -30.08 -8.64 11.28
CA THR A 44 -29.12 -9.44 12.06
C THR A 44 -29.73 -10.11 13.28
N LEU A 45 -30.94 -9.74 13.70
CA LEU A 45 -31.64 -10.36 14.82
C LEU A 45 -32.45 -11.58 14.40
N ASP A 46 -32.55 -11.87 13.10
CA ASP A 46 -33.19 -13.08 12.60
C ASP A 46 -32.53 -14.32 13.22
N ARG A 47 -33.35 -15.32 13.57
CA ARG A 47 -32.89 -16.56 14.19
C ARG A 47 -31.78 -17.25 13.38
N SER A 48 -31.82 -17.16 12.07
CA SER A 48 -30.80 -17.73 11.17
C SER A 48 -29.47 -16.97 11.28
N CYS A 49 -29.52 -15.64 11.43
CA CYS A 49 -28.34 -14.81 11.67
C CYS A 49 -27.73 -15.08 13.04
N LEU A 50 -28.56 -15.18 14.10
CA LEU A 50 -28.09 -15.57 15.43
C LEU A 50 -27.42 -16.94 15.43
N ARG A 51 -28.01 -17.91 14.72
CA ARG A 51 -27.41 -19.24 14.56
C ARG A 51 -26.09 -19.18 13.78
N LEU A 52 -26.02 -18.38 12.73
CA LEU A 52 -24.76 -18.18 12.00
C LEU A 52 -23.70 -17.52 12.86
N ALA A 53 -24.06 -16.60 13.77
CA ALA A 53 -23.13 -15.98 14.70
C ALA A 53 -22.55 -16.99 15.70
N GLU A 54 -23.37 -17.89 16.25
CA GLU A 54 -22.90 -19.02 17.08
C GLU A 54 -21.91 -19.89 16.30
N LEU A 55 -22.29 -20.32 15.09
CA LEU A 55 -21.43 -21.15 14.24
C LEU A 55 -20.14 -20.42 13.82
N HIS A 56 -20.19 -19.10 13.65
CA HIS A 56 -19.01 -18.29 13.34
C HIS A 56 -18.03 -18.27 14.53
N SER A 57 -18.55 -18.22 15.77
CA SER A 57 -17.73 -18.33 16.98
C SER A 57 -17.03 -19.69 17.03
N ASP A 58 -17.78 -20.77 16.80
CA ASP A 58 -17.24 -22.13 16.78
C ASP A 58 -16.17 -22.30 15.69
N ALA A 59 -16.41 -21.76 14.49
CA ALA A 59 -15.48 -21.85 13.37
C ALA A 59 -14.16 -21.11 13.62
N VAL A 60 -14.19 -19.93 14.25
CA VAL A 60 -12.97 -19.18 14.60
C VAL A 60 -12.18 -19.87 15.71
N ASP A 61 -12.86 -20.57 16.62
CA ASP A 61 -12.21 -21.36 17.68
C ASP A 61 -11.85 -22.78 17.25
N TYR A 62 -12.12 -23.19 16.00
CA TYR A 62 -11.75 -24.51 15.49
C TYR A 62 -10.24 -24.81 15.64
N PRO A 63 -9.29 -23.91 15.30
CA PRO A 63 -7.86 -24.12 15.55
C PRO A 63 -7.52 -24.45 17.01
N LYS A 64 -8.32 -23.95 17.97
CA LYS A 64 -8.09 -24.16 19.40
C LYS A 64 -8.81 -25.38 19.93
N THR A 65 -10.02 -25.62 19.43
CA THR A 65 -10.92 -26.65 19.97
C THR A 65 -10.80 -27.97 19.24
N GLY A 66 -10.30 -27.99 18.00
CA GLY A 66 -10.23 -29.18 17.16
C GLY A 66 -11.59 -29.73 16.71
N VAL A 67 -12.68 -28.99 16.90
CA VAL A 67 -14.04 -29.39 16.51
C VAL A 67 -14.51 -28.56 15.30
N PRO A 68 -14.67 -29.15 14.10
CA PRO A 68 -15.09 -28.40 12.92
C PRO A 68 -16.60 -28.15 12.93
N VAL A 69 -17.00 -27.03 12.33
CA VAL A 69 -18.41 -26.73 12.07
C VAL A 69 -18.94 -27.62 10.92
N ASN A 70 -20.11 -28.20 11.12
CA ASN A 70 -20.75 -28.99 10.06
C ASN A 70 -21.38 -28.06 9.00
N ILE A 71 -20.91 -28.13 7.76
CA ILE A 71 -21.43 -27.30 6.65
C ILE A 71 -22.94 -27.45 6.42
N ARG A 72 -23.53 -28.63 6.70
CA ARG A 72 -24.98 -28.88 6.54
C ARG A 72 -25.82 -28.21 7.62
N SER A 73 -25.19 -27.76 8.71
CA SER A 73 -25.87 -27.03 9.78
C SER A 73 -26.06 -25.54 9.47
N LEU A 74 -25.44 -25.05 8.40
CA LEU A 74 -25.53 -23.65 8.00
C LEU A 74 -26.91 -23.32 7.44
N PRO A 75 -27.63 -22.33 8.03
CA PRO A 75 -28.85 -21.79 7.45
C PRO A 75 -28.66 -21.35 5.99
N SER A 76 -29.70 -21.53 5.19
CA SER A 76 -29.74 -21.10 3.79
C SER A 76 -30.47 -19.77 3.66
N PRO A 77 -30.08 -18.91 2.70
CA PRO A 77 -30.76 -17.65 2.47
C PRO A 77 -32.20 -17.85 1.97
N PRO A 78 -33.14 -16.98 2.37
CA PRO A 78 -34.53 -17.01 1.91
C PRO A 78 -34.68 -17.00 0.39
N ALA A 79 -33.89 -16.18 -0.30
CA ALA A 79 -33.85 -16.09 -1.76
C ALA A 79 -32.42 -16.20 -2.30
N LYS A 80 -32.29 -16.82 -3.48
CA LYS A 80 -30.98 -17.03 -4.13
C LYS A 80 -30.31 -15.73 -4.57
N MET A 81 -31.09 -14.73 -4.99
CA MET A 81 -30.57 -13.43 -5.41
C MET A 81 -29.81 -12.77 -4.26
N LYS A 82 -28.65 -12.19 -4.55
CA LYS A 82 -27.80 -11.52 -3.56
C LYS A 82 -28.02 -10.00 -3.58
N PRO A 83 -27.77 -9.30 -2.48
CA PRO A 83 -27.77 -7.85 -2.52
C PRO A 83 -26.62 -7.34 -3.41
N ASP A 84 -26.86 -6.21 -4.08
CA ASP A 84 -25.99 -5.55 -5.05
C ASP A 84 -24.58 -5.25 -4.52
N TYR A 85 -24.44 -4.92 -3.24
CA TYR A 85 -23.13 -4.69 -2.62
C TYR A 85 -22.26 -5.97 -2.48
N MET A 86 -22.82 -7.14 -2.74
CA MET A 86 -22.07 -8.41 -2.82
C MET A 86 -21.64 -8.75 -4.27
N CYS A 87 -21.93 -7.88 -5.23
CA CYS A 87 -21.45 -8.01 -6.61
C CYS A 87 -19.92 -7.86 -6.67
N GLN A 88 -19.28 -8.60 -7.57
CA GLN A 88 -17.83 -8.48 -7.76
C GLN A 88 -17.49 -7.21 -8.53
N GLU A 89 -16.34 -6.59 -8.23
CA GLU A 89 -15.90 -5.32 -8.83
C GLU A 89 -15.81 -5.35 -10.37
N TYR A 90 -15.54 -6.51 -10.96
CA TYR A 90 -15.40 -6.69 -12.42
C TYR A 90 -16.70 -7.13 -13.08
N ASP A 91 -17.69 -7.52 -12.27
CA ASP A 91 -18.99 -7.91 -12.76
C ASP A 91 -19.85 -6.66 -12.99
N SER A 92 -19.75 -6.11 -14.20
CA SER A 92 -20.54 -4.98 -14.67
C SER A 92 -22.03 -5.29 -14.78
N SER A 93 -22.44 -6.55 -14.54
CA SER A 93 -23.83 -6.96 -14.47
C SER A 93 -24.46 -6.72 -13.10
N THR A 94 -24.29 -5.51 -12.55
CA THR A 94 -25.08 -5.02 -11.40
C THR A 94 -26.60 -5.01 -11.70
N LYS A 95 -26.98 -5.28 -12.97
CA LYS A 95 -28.33 -5.55 -13.45
C LYS A 95 -28.37 -6.92 -14.13
N GLY A 96 -28.60 -7.97 -13.34
CA GLY A 96 -28.74 -9.35 -13.80
C GLY A 96 -29.66 -10.15 -12.88
N GLU A 97 -30.04 -11.36 -13.28
CA GLU A 97 -30.96 -12.25 -12.53
C GLU A 97 -30.42 -12.67 -11.14
N ASP A 98 -29.14 -12.40 -10.85
CA ASP A 98 -28.45 -12.86 -9.65
C ASP A 98 -28.39 -11.81 -8.51
N TYR A 99 -28.64 -10.52 -8.80
CA TYR A 99 -28.49 -9.44 -7.80
C TYR A 99 -29.74 -8.54 -7.71
N TYR A 100 -30.04 -8.05 -6.51
CA TYR A 100 -31.08 -7.04 -6.27
C TYR A 100 -30.52 -5.81 -5.56
N GLU A 101 -31.12 -4.65 -5.79
CA GLU A 101 -30.74 -3.42 -5.10
C GLU A 101 -31.18 -3.50 -3.62
N SER A 102 -30.21 -3.59 -2.69
CA SER A 102 -30.54 -3.63 -1.27
C SER A 102 -31.05 -2.28 -0.77
N ALA A 103 -32.18 -2.28 -0.07
CA ALA A 103 -32.71 -1.09 0.60
C ALA A 103 -32.05 -0.78 1.96
N ARG A 104 -31.18 -1.69 2.46
CA ARG A 104 -30.47 -1.57 3.74
C ARG A 104 -29.33 -0.57 3.65
N VAL A 105 -28.78 -0.20 4.82
CA VAL A 105 -27.70 0.80 4.93
C VAL A 105 -26.47 0.42 4.09
N LEU A 106 -26.08 -0.86 4.06
CA LEU A 106 -24.92 -1.31 3.28
C LEU A 106 -25.12 -1.12 1.78
N GLY A 107 -26.29 -1.46 1.25
CA GLY A 107 -26.63 -1.20 -0.16
C GLY A 107 -26.61 0.29 -0.49
N ARG A 108 -27.20 1.13 0.37
CA ARG A 108 -27.16 2.58 0.19
C ARG A 108 -25.72 3.10 0.16
N LEU A 109 -24.89 2.72 1.14
CA LEU A 109 -23.48 3.12 1.20
C LEU A 109 -22.69 2.66 -0.03
N PHE A 110 -22.93 1.43 -0.49
CA PHE A 110 -22.30 0.89 -1.70
C PHE A 110 -22.63 1.72 -2.95
N ARG A 111 -23.87 2.20 -3.09
CA ARG A 111 -24.29 3.02 -4.25
C ARG A 111 -23.93 4.50 -4.11
N GLU A 112 -23.91 5.03 -2.89
CA GLU A 112 -23.48 6.42 -2.60
C GLU A 112 -21.99 6.64 -2.87
N ILE A 113 -21.21 5.56 -2.79
CA ILE A 113 -19.77 5.55 -3.07
C ILE A 113 -19.53 4.76 -4.37
N PRO A 114 -19.96 5.27 -5.54
CA PRO A 114 -19.66 4.61 -6.81
C PRO A 114 -18.15 4.51 -6.98
N ALA A 115 -17.67 3.46 -7.65
CA ALA A 115 -16.24 3.28 -7.91
C ALA A 115 -15.58 4.51 -8.57
N SER A 116 -16.35 5.31 -9.32
CA SER A 116 -15.92 6.58 -9.90
C SER A 116 -15.86 7.78 -8.93
N LYS A 117 -16.54 7.72 -7.79
CA LYS A 117 -16.45 8.69 -6.67
C LYS A 117 -15.65 8.15 -5.47
N ILE A 118 -15.21 6.89 -5.49
CA ILE A 118 -14.06 6.47 -4.69
C ILE A 118 -12.91 7.28 -5.27
N ASP A 119 -12.72 8.47 -4.72
CA ASP A 119 -11.81 9.51 -5.20
C ASP A 119 -10.36 9.14 -4.83
N VAL A 120 -9.98 7.92 -5.20
CA VAL A 120 -8.63 7.40 -5.11
C VAL A 120 -8.04 7.54 -6.51
N PHE A 121 -8.07 8.74 -7.09
CA PHE A 121 -7.21 9.13 -8.22
C PHE A 121 -7.75 8.82 -9.64
N VAL A 122 -8.55 9.74 -10.22
CA VAL A 122 -8.88 9.72 -11.66
C VAL A 122 -8.36 11.01 -12.34
N ASN A 123 -7.71 10.84 -13.50
CA ASN A 123 -7.22 11.91 -14.36
C ASN A 123 -8.36 12.59 -15.12
N GLY A 124 -8.41 13.92 -15.09
CA GLY A 124 -9.16 14.72 -16.07
C GLY A 124 -8.20 15.30 -17.10
N THR A 125 -8.40 14.96 -18.37
CA THR A 125 -7.79 15.69 -19.49
C THR A 125 -8.60 16.95 -19.81
N ARG A 126 -7.87 18.07 -19.83
CA ARG A 126 -8.16 19.39 -20.44
C ARG A 126 -9.02 20.38 -19.64
N LEU A 127 -8.43 21.57 -19.56
CA LEU A 127 -8.95 22.86 -19.09
C LEU A 127 -10.09 23.35 -19.98
N ASP A 128 -11.04 24.09 -19.40
CA ASP A 128 -11.36 25.44 -19.87
C ASP A 128 -12.04 26.25 -18.76
N ASP A 129 -11.77 27.55 -18.82
CA ASP A 129 -12.10 28.64 -17.91
C ASP A 129 -13.61 28.89 -17.76
N ASP A 130 -14.07 29.18 -16.54
CA ASP A 130 -14.63 30.50 -16.20
C ASP A 130 -15.01 30.61 -14.71
N ILE A 131 -14.84 31.83 -14.23
CA ILE A 131 -14.84 32.28 -12.83
C ILE A 131 -16.29 32.48 -12.34
N VAL A 132 -16.50 32.28 -11.03
CA VAL A 132 -17.60 32.79 -10.17
C VAL A 132 -18.83 31.89 -10.03
N GLU A 133 -18.86 31.05 -8.98
CA GLU A 133 -19.85 31.18 -7.90
C GLU A 133 -19.44 30.44 -6.62
N LEU A 134 -19.62 31.13 -5.50
CA LEU A 134 -19.06 30.87 -4.19
C LEU A 134 -19.61 29.61 -3.48
N ASP A 135 -18.67 28.74 -3.09
CA ASP A 135 -18.42 28.41 -1.67
C ASP A 135 -19.38 27.45 -0.93
N ARG A 136 -20.08 26.54 -1.63
CA ARG A 136 -20.83 25.45 -0.95
C ARG A 136 -20.70 24.02 -1.51
N TYR A 137 -19.80 23.74 -2.45
CA TYR A 137 -19.79 22.42 -3.11
C TYR A 137 -18.43 21.75 -3.36
N ASN A 138 -17.33 22.19 -2.75
CA ASN A 138 -16.01 21.61 -3.00
C ASN A 138 -15.59 20.52 -1.99
N ARG A 139 -16.27 19.37 -2.04
CA ARG A 139 -15.65 18.07 -1.68
C ARG A 139 -15.83 16.98 -2.75
N SER A 140 -16.34 17.32 -3.92
CA SER A 140 -16.32 16.42 -5.07
C SER A 140 -15.98 17.23 -6.30
N LEU A 141 -14.76 17.08 -6.82
CA LEU A 141 -14.45 17.05 -8.25
C LEU A 141 -12.92 17.00 -8.44
N HIS A 142 -12.45 15.88 -8.98
CA HIS A 142 -11.42 15.86 -10.03
C HIS A 142 -10.08 16.55 -9.71
N SER A 143 -9.21 15.95 -8.89
CA SER A 143 -7.77 16.27 -9.01
C SER A 143 -6.77 15.35 -8.29
N PHE A 144 -7.15 14.22 -7.67
CA PHE A 144 -6.14 13.56 -6.83
C PHE A 144 -5.04 12.83 -7.65
N GLY A 145 -5.37 12.34 -8.86
CA GLY A 145 -4.38 11.79 -9.82
C GLY A 145 -3.34 12.78 -10.35
N ASN A 146 -3.47 14.07 -10.03
CA ASN A 146 -2.50 15.13 -10.35
C ASN A 146 -1.58 15.55 -9.19
N HIS A 147 -1.65 14.94 -7.99
CA HIS A 147 -0.76 15.35 -6.90
C HIS A 147 0.70 15.04 -7.21
N PHE A 148 0.97 13.91 -7.87
CA PHE A 148 2.30 13.59 -8.41
C PHE A 148 2.58 14.22 -9.79
N SER A 149 1.61 14.87 -10.44
CA SER A 149 1.87 15.67 -11.64
C SER A 149 2.50 17.03 -11.31
N SER A 150 2.27 17.50 -10.07
CA SER A 150 2.94 18.67 -9.50
C SER A 150 4.24 18.25 -8.79
N ARG A 151 5.23 19.15 -8.74
CA ARG A 151 6.48 18.89 -8.01
C ARG A 151 6.17 18.55 -6.56
N LEU A 152 6.96 17.66 -5.96
CA LEU A 152 6.88 17.40 -4.53
C LEU A 152 7.16 18.70 -3.75
N ASP A 153 6.25 19.03 -2.82
CA ASP A 153 6.28 20.28 -2.04
C ASP A 153 6.49 21.57 -2.88
N PRO A 154 5.59 21.88 -3.83
CA PRO A 154 5.82 22.94 -4.81
C PRO A 154 5.83 24.34 -4.16
N LYS A 155 5.22 24.48 -2.99
CA LYS A 155 5.18 25.72 -2.20
C LYS A 155 6.29 25.77 -1.12
N GLN A 156 7.12 24.74 -1.03
CA GLN A 156 8.18 24.58 -0.04
C GLN A 156 7.66 24.69 1.41
N ILE A 157 6.40 24.30 1.66
CA ILE A 157 5.79 24.39 2.97
C ILE A 157 6.40 23.35 3.90
N LEU A 158 6.52 22.10 3.42
CA LEU A 158 7.12 21.02 4.19
C LEU A 158 8.60 21.27 4.42
N THR A 159 9.35 21.65 3.37
CA THR A 159 10.78 21.99 3.48
C THR A 159 11.03 23.10 4.50
N LYS A 160 10.18 24.14 4.55
CA LYS A 160 10.27 25.20 5.56
C LYS A 160 10.01 24.68 6.97
N LEU A 161 8.98 23.86 7.16
CA LEU A 161 8.66 23.28 8.47
C LEU A 161 9.78 22.36 8.97
N ILE A 162 10.30 21.48 8.11
CA ILE A 162 11.44 20.62 8.39
C ILE A 162 12.65 21.45 8.78
N THR A 163 12.99 22.47 7.97
CA THR A 163 14.12 23.36 8.23
C THR A 163 14.00 24.07 9.57
N ASN A 164 12.81 24.58 9.91
CA ASN A 164 12.57 25.22 11.20
C ASN A 164 12.73 24.24 12.36
N GLN A 165 12.24 23.00 12.22
CA GLN A 165 12.40 21.98 13.26
C GLN A 165 13.86 21.55 13.44
N ILE A 166 14.62 21.39 12.34
CA ILE A 166 16.06 21.12 12.40
C ILE A 166 16.79 22.25 13.13
N GLN A 167 16.44 23.52 12.87
CA GLN A 167 17.03 24.66 13.58
C GLN A 167 16.71 24.66 15.08
N LEU A 168 15.51 24.25 15.47
CA LEU A 168 15.11 24.16 16.87
C LEU A 168 15.81 23.01 17.59
N LYS A 169 15.93 21.84 16.95
CA LYS A 169 16.55 20.64 17.54
C LYS A 169 18.08 20.71 17.54
N PHE A 170 18.69 21.31 16.52
CA PHE A 170 20.16 21.37 16.32
C PHE A 170 20.66 22.83 16.17
N PRO A 171 20.56 23.68 17.21
CA PRO A 171 20.86 25.11 17.10
C PRO A 171 22.31 25.43 16.71
N THR A 172 23.27 24.57 17.05
CA THR A 172 24.70 24.78 16.75
C THR A 172 25.09 24.30 15.34
N ASN A 173 24.53 23.17 14.90
CA ASN A 173 24.96 22.46 13.69
C ASN A 173 23.95 22.49 12.53
N HIS A 174 22.76 23.09 12.69
CA HIS A 174 21.76 23.16 11.62
C HIS A 174 22.30 23.71 10.29
N LYS A 175 23.29 24.62 10.33
CA LYS A 175 23.90 25.16 9.10
C LYS A 175 24.69 24.10 8.34
N LEU A 176 25.35 23.19 9.05
CA LEU A 176 26.07 22.06 8.46
C LEU A 176 25.07 21.03 7.91
N ILE A 177 24.06 20.67 8.70
CA ILE A 177 23.00 19.73 8.29
C ILE A 177 22.25 20.21 7.05
N LEU A 178 21.98 21.51 6.94
CA LEU A 178 21.26 22.11 5.81
C LEU A 178 22.18 22.60 4.68
N ARG A 179 23.51 22.42 4.81
CA ARG A 179 24.50 22.81 3.79
C ARG A 179 24.19 22.08 2.50
N LYS A 180 24.41 22.71 1.35
CA LYS A 180 24.33 22.01 0.06
C LYS A 180 25.59 21.19 -0.15
N ASP A 181 25.38 19.97 -0.62
CA ASP A 181 26.43 19.04 -0.95
C ASP A 181 26.19 18.52 -2.38
N ASP A 182 27.07 18.91 -3.30
CA ASP A 182 26.92 18.59 -4.73
C ASP A 182 27.33 17.14 -5.03
N ASP A 183 28.20 16.54 -4.22
CA ASP A 183 28.65 15.16 -4.36
C ASP A 183 27.56 14.19 -3.90
N LEU A 184 27.00 14.41 -2.70
CA LEU A 184 25.82 13.67 -2.21
C LEU A 184 24.62 13.88 -3.14
N ARG A 185 24.43 15.10 -3.66
CA ARG A 185 23.37 15.36 -4.65
C ARG A 185 23.56 14.48 -5.89
N THR A 186 24.77 14.38 -6.42
CA THR A 186 25.06 13.56 -7.61
C THR A 186 24.85 12.08 -7.30
N GLN A 187 25.27 11.60 -6.13
CA GLN A 187 25.01 10.24 -5.66
C GLN A 187 23.50 9.95 -5.60
N PHE A 188 22.71 10.85 -5.01
CA PHE A 188 21.27 10.67 -4.90
C PHE A 188 20.52 10.84 -6.24
N GLU A 189 21.07 11.59 -7.20
CA GLU A 189 20.53 11.65 -8.57
C GLU A 189 20.64 10.27 -9.25
N VAL A 190 21.76 9.58 -9.08
CA VAL A 190 21.94 8.20 -9.57
C VAL A 190 21.00 7.23 -8.83
N LEU A 191 20.93 7.33 -7.50
CA LEU A 191 20.06 6.48 -6.68
C LEU A 191 18.57 6.64 -7.05
N LEU A 192 18.11 7.88 -7.23
CA LEU A 192 16.75 8.19 -7.67
C LEU A 192 16.47 7.63 -9.06
N GLY A 193 17.42 7.72 -9.99
CA GLY A 193 17.30 7.15 -11.33
C GLY A 193 17.15 5.63 -11.30
N TRP A 194 17.96 4.94 -10.50
CA TRP A 194 17.85 3.50 -10.29
C TRP A 194 16.50 3.11 -9.66
N PHE A 195 16.12 3.81 -8.59
CA PHE A 195 14.85 3.61 -7.89
C PHE A 195 13.64 3.74 -8.83
N ALA A 196 13.63 4.81 -9.64
CA ALA A 196 12.57 5.08 -10.62
C ALA A 196 12.39 3.94 -11.61
N ILE A 197 13.50 3.38 -12.11
CA ILE A 197 13.50 2.24 -13.04
C ILE A 197 12.92 1.01 -12.35
N GLU A 198 13.36 0.71 -11.13
CA GLU A 198 12.93 -0.49 -10.41
C GLU A 198 11.46 -0.43 -10.00
N LEU A 199 11.01 0.71 -9.47
CA LEU A 199 9.61 0.94 -9.14
C LEU A 199 8.71 0.83 -10.38
N MET A 200 9.19 1.31 -11.54
CA MET A 200 8.47 1.18 -12.81
C MET A 200 8.36 -0.28 -13.27
N LYS A 201 9.40 -1.12 -13.06
CA LYS A 201 9.33 -2.55 -13.36
C LYS A 201 8.28 -3.23 -12.47
N ILE A 202 8.33 -3.00 -11.16
CA ILE A 202 7.34 -3.51 -10.20
C ILE A 202 5.92 -3.09 -10.61
N SER A 203 5.75 -1.82 -10.99
CA SER A 203 4.46 -1.26 -11.41
C SER A 203 3.92 -1.87 -12.71
N LYS A 204 4.80 -2.29 -13.62
CA LYS A 204 4.41 -2.99 -14.86
C LYS A 204 4.08 -4.47 -14.59
N LEU A 205 4.86 -5.13 -13.75
CA LEU A 205 4.68 -6.56 -13.43
C LEU A 205 3.38 -6.81 -12.66
N ASN A 206 3.00 -5.90 -11.77
CA ASN A 206 1.81 -6.01 -10.94
C ASN A 206 0.57 -5.35 -11.56
N ASN A 207 0.65 -4.93 -12.83
CA ASN A 207 -0.50 -4.44 -13.56
C ASN A 207 -1.38 -5.61 -14.02
N LEU A 208 -2.66 -5.58 -13.65
CA LEU A 208 -3.66 -6.60 -13.98
C LEU A 208 -4.46 -6.30 -15.25
N SER A 209 -4.12 -5.24 -15.99
CA SER A 209 -4.80 -4.93 -17.25
C SER A 209 -4.53 -6.04 -18.27
N SER A 210 -5.56 -6.83 -18.59
CA SER A 210 -5.49 -7.77 -19.70
C SER A 210 -5.38 -6.96 -21.00
N SER A 211 -4.26 -7.07 -21.69
CA SER A 211 -4.14 -6.67 -23.10
C SER A 211 -5.06 -7.53 -23.94
N SER A 212 -6.34 -7.18 -24.05
CA SER A 212 -7.31 -7.98 -24.80
C SER A 212 -8.46 -7.12 -25.32
N LEU A 213 -8.31 -6.75 -26.59
CA LEU A 213 -9.31 -6.37 -27.58
C LEU A 213 -10.10 -5.07 -27.35
N GLY A 214 -9.65 -4.02 -28.06
CA GLY A 214 -10.58 -3.23 -28.88
C GLY A 214 -10.96 -1.83 -28.39
N SER A 215 -10.28 -1.26 -27.40
CA SER A 215 -10.48 0.15 -27.08
C SER A 215 -9.14 0.90 -27.03
N GLU A 216 -8.93 1.77 -28.01
CA GLU A 216 -7.85 2.76 -28.08
C GLU A 216 -7.98 3.83 -26.99
N SER A 217 -8.07 3.41 -25.73
CA SER A 217 -7.89 4.33 -24.61
C SER A 217 -6.41 4.33 -24.23
N ASN A 218 -5.83 5.53 -24.22
CA ASN A 218 -4.44 5.87 -23.85
C ASN A 218 -4.12 5.55 -22.36
N GLY A 219 -4.55 4.38 -21.86
CA GLY A 219 -4.38 3.95 -20.48
C GLY A 219 -2.97 3.43 -20.23
N LYS A 220 -2.32 3.93 -19.17
CA LYS A 220 -0.95 3.56 -18.80
C LYS A 220 -0.83 2.04 -18.63
N ASN A 221 0.16 1.43 -19.27
CA ASN A 221 0.46 -0.01 -19.16
C ASN A 221 1.12 -0.40 -17.81
N HIS A 222 0.96 0.41 -16.76
CA HIS A 222 1.57 0.21 -15.46
C HIS A 222 0.75 0.88 -14.35
N LEU A 223 0.90 0.39 -13.12
CA LEU A 223 0.35 1.05 -11.93
C LEU A 223 0.87 2.48 -11.81
N SER A 224 0.03 3.39 -11.31
CA SER A 224 0.48 4.72 -10.91
C SER A 224 1.52 4.64 -9.79
N GLU A 225 2.35 5.66 -9.67
CA GLU A 225 3.35 5.72 -8.59
C GLU A 225 2.67 5.66 -7.20
N SER A 226 1.51 6.32 -7.05
CA SER A 226 0.73 6.28 -5.81
C SER A 226 0.17 4.90 -5.50
N GLU A 227 -0.24 4.13 -6.52
CA GLU A 227 -0.69 2.75 -6.34
C GLU A 227 0.45 1.87 -5.84
N ALA A 228 1.62 1.98 -6.47
CA ALA A 228 2.80 1.26 -6.04
C ALA A 228 3.24 1.66 -4.62
N PHE A 229 3.31 2.96 -4.34
CA PHE A 229 3.72 3.49 -3.04
C PHE A 229 2.78 3.10 -1.89
N MET A 230 1.48 3.17 -2.12
CA MET A 230 0.49 2.81 -1.10
C MET A 230 0.22 1.31 -1.02
N GLY A 231 0.78 0.50 -1.94
CA GLY A 231 0.53 -0.94 -2.01
C GLY A 231 -0.93 -1.26 -2.36
N VAL A 232 -1.55 -0.47 -3.23
CA VAL A 232 -2.95 -0.64 -3.64
C VAL A 232 -3.03 -0.84 -5.15
N ILE A 233 -4.03 -1.61 -5.59
CA ILE A 233 -4.34 -1.81 -7.02
C ILE A 233 -5.78 -1.38 -7.23
N LEU A 234 -5.98 -0.27 -7.97
CA LEU A 234 -7.31 0.32 -8.12
C LEU A 234 -8.10 -0.30 -9.25
N MET A 235 -7.41 -0.82 -10.26
CA MET A 235 -8.07 -1.47 -11.39
C MET A 235 -8.93 -2.65 -10.91
N SER A 236 -10.10 -2.76 -11.55
CA SER A 236 -11.01 -3.86 -11.34
C SER A 236 -10.41 -5.15 -11.92
N SER A 237 -10.40 -6.20 -11.14
CA SER A 237 -9.87 -7.51 -11.51
C SER A 237 -10.50 -8.59 -10.62
N ASP A 238 -10.29 -9.86 -10.96
CA ASP A 238 -10.74 -10.94 -10.11
C ASP A 238 -10.06 -10.92 -8.74
N LYS A 239 -10.80 -11.31 -7.69
CA LYS A 239 -10.34 -11.18 -6.30
C LYS A 239 -9.04 -11.94 -6.04
N PHE A 240 -8.83 -13.07 -6.71
CA PHE A 240 -7.66 -13.92 -6.46
C PHE A 240 -6.40 -13.31 -7.09
N SER A 241 -6.48 -12.92 -8.36
CA SER A 241 -5.38 -12.23 -9.06
C SER A 241 -5.05 -10.91 -8.39
N LYS A 242 -6.07 -10.11 -8.02
CA LYS A 242 -5.87 -8.86 -7.29
C LYS A 242 -5.18 -9.06 -5.95
N ARG A 243 -5.60 -10.05 -5.17
CA ARG A 243 -4.94 -10.38 -3.89
C ARG A 243 -3.50 -10.82 -4.10
N THR A 244 -3.25 -11.69 -5.08
CA THR A 244 -1.91 -12.21 -5.37
C THR A 244 -0.96 -11.11 -5.84
N ALA A 245 -1.40 -10.27 -6.77
CA ALA A 245 -0.62 -9.13 -7.25
C ALA A 245 -0.39 -8.10 -6.17
N LEU A 246 -1.39 -7.82 -5.31
CA LEU A 246 -1.22 -6.89 -4.19
C LEU A 246 -0.21 -7.42 -3.17
N SER A 247 -0.26 -8.71 -2.82
CA SER A 247 0.73 -9.30 -1.91
C SER A 247 2.16 -9.20 -2.48
N ARG A 248 2.35 -9.49 -3.77
CA ARG A 248 3.64 -9.34 -4.45
C ARG A 248 4.09 -7.88 -4.50
N LEU A 249 3.20 -6.97 -4.90
CA LEU A 249 3.47 -5.54 -4.94
C LEU A 249 3.97 -5.02 -3.59
N ILE A 250 3.28 -5.36 -2.50
CA ILE A 250 3.67 -4.93 -1.14
C ILE A 250 5.04 -5.48 -0.77
N GLU A 251 5.32 -6.76 -1.06
CA GLU A 251 6.60 -7.38 -0.76
C GLU A 251 7.76 -6.74 -1.54
N GLU A 252 7.59 -6.58 -2.86
CA GLU A 252 8.59 -5.99 -3.76
C GLU A 252 8.85 -4.51 -3.42
N THR A 253 7.80 -3.73 -3.19
CA THR A 253 7.94 -2.30 -2.83
C THR A 253 8.55 -2.14 -1.44
N LYS A 254 8.17 -2.95 -0.45
CA LYS A 254 8.79 -2.94 0.88
C LYS A 254 10.29 -3.23 0.79
N HIS A 255 10.70 -4.23 0.02
CA HIS A 255 12.10 -4.53 -0.20
C HIS A 255 12.83 -3.35 -0.86
N LEU A 256 12.27 -2.80 -1.94
CA LEU A 256 12.85 -1.66 -2.65
C LEU A 256 12.99 -0.42 -1.73
N TYR A 257 12.00 -0.13 -0.89
CA TYR A 257 12.05 1.00 0.05
C TYR A 257 13.07 0.77 1.17
N GLY A 258 13.24 -0.49 1.59
CA GLY A 258 14.31 -0.89 2.51
C GLY A 258 15.69 -0.59 1.96
N LEU A 259 15.94 -0.90 0.67
CA LEU A 259 17.22 -0.61 0.01
C LEU A 259 17.49 0.91 -0.05
N ILE A 260 16.50 1.71 -0.45
CA ILE A 260 16.65 3.18 -0.49
C ILE A 260 16.93 3.74 0.90
N ARG A 261 16.19 3.28 1.91
CA ARG A 261 16.43 3.69 3.30
C ARG A 261 17.84 3.33 3.74
N SER A 262 18.30 2.11 3.43
CA SER A 262 19.65 1.66 3.73
C SER A 262 20.70 2.52 3.05
N SER A 263 20.59 2.82 1.75
CA SER A 263 21.56 3.67 1.04
C SER A 263 21.60 5.11 1.53
N ILE A 264 20.49 5.65 2.05
CA ILE A 264 20.47 6.99 2.64
C ILE A 264 21.13 6.99 4.03
N ILE A 265 20.89 5.94 4.82
CA ILE A 265 21.41 5.81 6.19
C ILE A 265 22.88 5.40 6.20
N SER A 266 23.27 4.45 5.35
CA SER A 266 24.64 3.96 5.22
C SER A 266 25.52 5.06 4.62
N ASN A 267 26.66 5.30 5.26
CA ASN A 267 27.83 5.85 4.59
C ASN A 267 28.43 4.66 3.82
N ASP A 268 28.81 4.80 2.55
CA ASP A 268 29.42 3.70 1.78
C ASP A 268 30.89 3.46 2.21
N ASP A 269 31.16 3.48 3.52
CA ASP A 269 32.47 3.21 4.14
C ASP A 269 32.48 1.90 4.97
N ASP A 270 31.36 1.16 5.04
CA ASP A 270 31.33 -0.20 5.62
C ASP A 270 31.63 -1.25 4.53
N ASP A 271 32.80 -1.14 3.88
CA ASP A 271 33.46 -2.27 3.20
C ASP A 271 34.50 -2.86 4.19
N ASP A 272 34.03 -3.69 5.13
CA ASP A 272 34.76 -4.69 5.93
C ASP A 272 33.67 -5.45 6.73
N ASP A 273 33.49 -6.77 6.77
CA ASP A 273 34.26 -7.95 6.43
C ASP A 273 33.23 -9.09 6.28
N ASP A 274 33.33 -9.92 5.22
CA ASP A 274 33.05 -11.37 5.22
C ASP A 274 32.83 -11.86 3.77
N ASP A 275 33.93 -12.20 3.08
CA ASP A 275 34.13 -13.54 2.50
C ASP A 275 35.28 -13.54 1.48
N ASP A 276 36.23 -14.46 1.69
CA ASP A 276 37.38 -14.79 0.84
C ASP A 276 37.02 -14.98 -0.65
N ASP A 277 37.69 -14.28 -1.58
CA ASP A 277 38.64 -14.89 -2.53
C ASP A 277 39.28 -13.86 -3.51
N ASP A 278 40.60 -14.01 -3.63
CA ASP A 278 41.58 -13.53 -4.61
C ASP A 278 41.22 -12.68 -5.86
N GLN A 279 42.08 -11.66 -6.06
CA GLN A 279 42.51 -10.98 -7.32
C GLN A 279 41.68 -9.82 -7.91
N GLN A 280 42.00 -8.57 -7.54
CA GLN A 280 42.93 -7.68 -8.29
C GLN A 280 42.92 -6.27 -7.68
N LYS A 281 44.06 -5.88 -7.12
CA LYS A 281 44.30 -4.59 -6.49
C LYS A 281 44.41 -3.48 -7.56
N VAL A 282 43.30 -2.82 -7.88
CA VAL A 282 43.32 -1.54 -8.59
C VAL A 282 43.24 -0.43 -7.56
N LYS A 283 44.36 0.26 -7.36
CA LYS A 283 44.42 1.51 -6.58
C LYS A 283 43.67 2.61 -7.32
N SER A 284 42.59 3.10 -6.73
CA SER A 284 42.02 4.43 -6.98
C SER A 284 41.71 5.00 -5.59
N ASN A 285 42.66 5.70 -4.99
CA ASN A 285 42.76 7.17 -4.92
C ASN A 285 42.22 7.66 -3.59
N GLU A 286 43.14 8.26 -2.83
CA GLU A 286 43.00 8.92 -1.53
C GLU A 286 41.95 10.05 -1.59
N VAL A 287 40.68 9.74 -1.36
CA VAL A 287 39.62 10.76 -1.25
C VAL A 287 38.78 10.51 0.01
N ASP A 288 38.99 11.40 0.98
CA ASP A 288 38.06 11.87 2.01
C ASP A 288 37.78 11.05 3.30
N GLU A 289 38.83 10.77 4.08
CA GLU A 289 38.75 10.63 5.57
C GLU A 289 38.37 11.95 6.30
N LEU A 290 37.95 13.01 5.58
CA LEU A 290 37.79 14.37 6.12
C LEU A 290 36.34 14.80 6.42
N ASP A 291 35.33 14.07 5.93
CA ASP A 291 33.92 14.49 6.10
C ASP A 291 33.22 13.90 7.33
N GLU A 292 33.61 12.72 7.82
CA GLU A 292 33.10 12.17 9.09
C GLU A 292 33.52 13.00 10.32
N GLN A 293 34.53 13.87 10.19
CA GLN A 293 35.01 14.72 11.28
C GLN A 293 34.15 16.00 11.49
N GLN A 294 33.17 16.28 10.63
CA GLN A 294 32.38 17.52 10.70
C GLN A 294 31.06 17.37 11.48
N PHE A 295 30.46 16.17 11.52
CA PHE A 295 29.19 15.92 12.20
C PHE A 295 29.40 15.42 13.63
N ASN A 296 28.59 15.90 14.58
CA ASN A 296 28.76 15.54 16.00
C ASN A 296 28.12 14.19 16.36
N SER A 297 27.27 13.63 15.50
CA SER A 297 26.62 12.34 15.69
C SER A 297 26.22 11.70 14.36
N LEU A 298 26.04 10.38 14.37
CA LEU A 298 25.50 9.63 13.23
C LEU A 298 24.11 10.16 12.81
N ASP A 299 23.27 10.56 13.77
CA ASP A 299 21.96 11.15 13.48
C ASP A 299 22.06 12.46 12.70
N GLU A 300 23.05 13.31 12.99
CA GLU A 300 23.27 14.56 12.24
C GLU A 300 23.72 14.28 10.80
N LEU A 301 24.58 13.26 10.60
CA LEU A 301 25.03 12.81 9.27
C LEU A 301 23.87 12.22 8.46
N ILE A 302 23.09 11.30 9.05
CA ILE A 302 21.91 10.70 8.39
C ILE A 302 20.89 11.80 8.05
N LEU A 303 20.67 12.75 8.95
CA LEU A 303 19.75 13.86 8.72
C LEU A 303 20.23 14.77 7.58
N HIS A 304 21.54 15.03 7.48
CA HIS A 304 22.12 15.77 6.36
C HIS A 304 21.90 15.04 5.03
N ARG A 305 22.25 13.75 4.96
CA ARG A 305 22.07 12.88 3.79
C ARG A 305 20.60 12.84 3.35
N ALA A 306 19.70 12.55 4.28
CA ALA A 306 18.26 12.50 4.03
C ALA A 306 17.70 13.85 3.57
N PHE A 307 18.21 14.97 4.12
CA PHE A 307 17.81 16.31 3.68
C PHE A 307 18.30 16.64 2.26
N GLN A 308 19.52 16.23 1.87
CA GLN A 308 19.97 16.37 0.48
C GLN A 308 19.08 15.57 -0.47
N ALA A 309 18.73 14.33 -0.12
CA ALA A 309 17.86 13.46 -0.90
C ALA A 309 16.42 14.04 -1.01
N TRP A 310 15.86 14.58 0.08
CA TRP A 310 14.57 15.31 0.07
C TRP A 310 14.63 16.56 -0.82
N SER A 311 15.69 17.35 -0.70
CA SER A 311 15.90 18.55 -1.51
C SER A 311 16.00 18.19 -2.99
N LEU A 312 16.69 17.10 -3.34
CA LEU A 312 16.71 16.58 -4.70
C LEU A 312 15.29 16.26 -5.19
N ALA A 313 14.53 15.45 -4.44
CA ALA A 313 13.18 15.04 -4.82
C ALA A 313 12.22 16.22 -5.05
N THR A 314 12.29 17.25 -4.21
CA THR A 314 11.43 18.45 -4.33
C THR A 314 11.80 19.36 -5.52
N HIS A 315 13.06 19.34 -5.95
CA HIS A 315 13.54 20.14 -7.09
C HIS A 315 13.52 19.38 -8.42
N SER A 316 13.41 18.05 -8.39
CA SER A 316 13.27 17.19 -9.56
C SER A 316 12.02 17.49 -10.38
N GLN A 317 12.05 17.11 -11.67
CA GLN A 317 10.91 17.29 -12.57
C GLN A 317 9.72 16.47 -12.07
N SER A 318 8.53 17.09 -12.02
CA SER A 318 7.33 16.45 -11.49
C SER A 318 6.85 15.24 -12.28
N ASN A 319 7.29 15.09 -13.53
CA ASN A 319 6.87 13.98 -14.39
C ASN A 319 7.75 12.72 -14.25
N LEU A 320 8.81 12.77 -13.45
CA LEU A 320 9.71 11.63 -13.29
C LEU A 320 9.13 10.65 -12.26
N PHE A 321 8.73 9.48 -12.73
CA PHE A 321 8.18 8.39 -11.92
C PHE A 321 9.14 8.00 -10.80
N GLY A 322 8.65 7.86 -9.57
CA GLY A 322 9.42 7.50 -8.38
C GLY A 322 9.91 8.71 -7.57
N THR A 323 9.83 9.93 -8.10
CA THR A 323 10.33 11.12 -7.39
C THR A 323 9.59 11.36 -6.07
N HIS A 324 8.27 11.19 -6.05
CA HIS A 324 7.49 11.45 -4.85
C HIS A 324 7.64 10.34 -3.83
N SER A 325 7.67 9.09 -4.27
CA SER A 325 7.91 7.92 -3.43
C SER A 325 9.28 8.02 -2.75
N PHE A 326 10.31 8.35 -3.52
CA PHE A 326 11.66 8.61 -3.01
C PHE A 326 11.67 9.75 -1.99
N GLY A 327 11.02 10.87 -2.31
CA GLY A 327 10.91 12.00 -1.40
C GLY A 327 10.15 11.66 -0.11
N PHE A 328 9.08 10.88 -0.15
CA PHE A 328 8.37 10.46 1.05
C PHE A 328 9.18 9.49 1.92
N ILE A 329 10.01 8.63 1.33
CA ILE A 329 10.96 7.81 2.09
C ILE A 329 11.98 8.70 2.80
N CYS A 330 12.51 9.72 2.12
CA CYS A 330 13.42 10.69 2.73
C CYS A 330 12.73 11.45 3.87
N LEU A 331 11.48 11.86 3.67
CA LEU A 331 10.68 12.55 4.67
C LEU A 331 10.47 11.68 5.91
N ASP A 332 10.16 10.39 5.75
CA ASP A 332 10.03 9.44 6.87
C ASP A 332 11.31 9.41 7.73
N ILE A 333 12.48 9.30 7.09
CA ILE A 333 13.77 9.31 7.77
C ILE A 333 13.98 10.64 8.51
N ILE A 334 13.78 11.77 7.85
CA ILE A 334 13.91 13.09 8.46
C ILE A 334 12.99 13.23 9.67
N LEU A 335 11.71 12.89 9.52
CA LEU A 335 10.72 13.03 10.58
C LEU A 335 11.06 12.14 11.79
N SER A 336 11.56 10.93 11.56
CA SER A 336 12.02 10.03 12.64
C SER A 336 13.15 10.66 13.46
N LEU A 337 14.05 11.42 12.83
CA LEU A 337 15.18 12.05 13.51
C LEU A 337 14.86 13.40 14.15
N ILE A 338 13.81 14.11 13.72
CA ILE A 338 13.48 15.45 14.24
C ILE A 338 12.28 15.50 15.18
N LEU A 339 11.40 14.50 15.17
CA LEU A 339 10.19 14.46 16.02
C LEU A 339 10.35 13.62 17.29
N ASP A 340 11.35 12.75 17.37
CA ASP A 340 11.75 12.05 18.60
C ASP A 340 12.35 13.01 19.65
#